data_AF-A0A816YM05-F1
#
_entry.id   AF-A0A816YM05-F1
#
_cell.length_a   1.000
_cell.length_b   1.000
_cell.length_c   1.000
_cell.angle_alpha   90.00
_cell.angle_beta   90.00
_cell.angle_gamma   90.00
#
_symmetry.space_group_name_H-M   'P 1'
#
loop_
_entity.id
_entity.type
_entity.pdbx_description
1 polymer ?
#
loop_
_entity_poly.entity_id
_entity_poly.type
_entity_poly.pdbx_seq_one_letter_code
_entity_poly.pdbx_strand_id
1 'polypeptide(L)'
;MSVHLRFCPGLRIKTTIWVINNLASSDGDSTQRLASSLLCALISRAATKSPAFSFLSAASASHETLHRLSVIELAAFVDLTLWHHFGFIAANAVILKTVKGYSSIHIVDLSLTHCMQIPTIIGSMATKLINKEQTPPLLKEQYKS
;
A
#
# COMPACT_ATOMS: atom_id res chain seq x y z
N MET A 1 44.81 31.51 -4.24
CA MET A 1 43.61 31.78 -3.42
C MET A 1 42.63 30.65 -3.68
N SER A 2 42.67 29.58 -2.87
CA SER A 2 41.87 28.38 -3.11
C SER A 2 40.52 28.55 -2.43
N VAL A 3 39.46 28.71 -3.22
CA VAL A 3 38.10 28.90 -2.71
C VAL A 3 37.61 27.54 -2.23
N HIS A 4 37.89 27.24 -0.97
CA HIS A 4 37.34 26.07 -0.30
C HIS A 4 35.85 26.37 -0.06
N LEU A 5 35.01 26.10 -1.06
CA LEU A 5 33.57 26.03 -0.93
C LEU A 5 33.27 24.95 0.11
N ARG A 6 33.18 25.34 1.37
CA ARG A 6 32.69 24.48 2.44
C ARG A 6 31.30 24.05 2.01
N PHE A 7 31.15 22.78 1.70
CA PHE A 7 29.86 22.17 1.44
C PHE A 7 29.06 22.16 2.74
N CYS A 8 28.33 23.26 2.99
CA CYS A 8 27.38 23.34 4.09
C CYS A 8 26.18 22.45 3.74
N PRO A 9 25.96 21.30 4.42
CA PRO A 9 24.89 20.36 4.08
C PRO A 9 23.50 21.00 4.12
N GLY A 10 23.32 21.98 5.03
CA GLY A 10 22.09 22.74 5.16
C GLY A 10 21.77 23.69 4.00
N LEU A 11 22.75 24.09 3.18
CA LEU A 11 22.49 24.90 1.99
C LEU A 11 22.01 24.02 0.83
N ARG A 12 22.63 22.84 0.65
CA ARG A 12 22.21 21.88 -0.38
C ARG A 12 20.76 21.45 -0.19
N ILE A 13 20.35 21.14 1.04
CA ILE A 13 18.99 20.63 1.30
C ILE A 13 17.93 21.68 1.00
N LYS A 14 18.19 22.95 1.33
CA LYS A 14 17.28 24.08 1.01
C LYS A 14 17.13 24.26 -0.50
N THR A 15 18.23 24.22 -1.24
CA THR A 15 18.20 24.31 -2.70
C THR A 15 17.46 23.14 -3.33
N THR A 16 17.70 21.91 -2.88
CA THR A 16 16.99 20.72 -3.38
C THR A 16 15.49 20.80 -3.11
N ILE A 17 15.07 21.15 -1.89
CA ILE A 17 13.65 21.35 -1.54
C ILE A 17 13.02 22.42 -2.44
N TRP A 18 13.71 23.54 -2.66
CA TRP A 18 13.22 24.61 -3.52
C TRP A 18 13.04 24.18 -4.97
N VAL A 19 14.02 23.48 -5.55
CA VAL A 19 13.93 22.99 -6.95
C VAL A 19 12.76 22.02 -7.08
N ILE A 20 12.64 21.05 -6.17
CA ILE A 20 11.54 20.06 -6.22
C ILE A 20 10.19 20.76 -6.04
N ASN A 21 10.08 21.77 -5.19
CA ASN A 21 8.86 22.55 -5.01
C ASN A 21 8.35 23.23 -6.29
N ASN A 22 9.25 23.66 -7.17
CA ASN A 22 8.85 24.25 -8.46
C ASN A 22 8.39 23.21 -9.48
N LEU A 23 8.73 21.93 -9.28
CA LEU A 23 8.34 20.83 -10.16
C LEU A 23 7.13 20.05 -9.61
N ALA A 24 6.87 20.17 -8.31
CA ALA A 24 5.82 19.44 -7.62
C ALA A 24 4.42 19.99 -7.96
N SER A 25 3.51 19.08 -8.29
CA SER A 25 2.07 19.37 -8.38
C SER A 25 1.27 18.12 -8.01
N SER A 26 0.30 18.24 -7.10
CA SER A 26 -0.60 17.14 -6.69
C SER A 26 -1.55 16.69 -7.79
N ASP A 27 -1.89 17.59 -8.70
CA ASP A 27 -2.86 17.38 -9.78
C ASP A 27 -2.20 17.36 -11.17
N GLY A 28 -0.86 17.38 -11.18
CA GLY A 28 -0.05 17.33 -12.41
C GLY A 28 0.13 15.92 -12.96
N ASP A 29 1.10 15.77 -13.86
CA ASP A 29 1.47 14.47 -14.40
C ASP A 29 2.08 13.54 -13.33
N SER A 30 2.34 12.28 -13.70
CA SER A 30 2.88 11.27 -12.78
C SER A 30 4.20 11.67 -12.12
N THR A 31 5.07 12.40 -12.84
CA THR A 31 6.37 12.88 -12.33
C THR A 31 6.16 14.02 -11.35
N GLN A 32 5.25 14.94 -11.66
CA GLN A 32 4.93 16.06 -10.78
C GLN A 32 4.26 15.59 -9.47
N ARG A 33 3.38 14.59 -9.56
CA ARG A 33 2.74 13.96 -8.39
C ARG A 33 3.76 13.25 -7.50
N LEU A 34 4.67 12.50 -8.11
CA LEU A 34 5.78 11.87 -7.39
C LEU A 34 6.68 12.91 -6.72
N ALA A 35 7.03 13.98 -7.44
CA ALA A 35 7.83 15.08 -6.89
C ALA A 35 7.14 15.73 -5.68
N SER A 36 5.80 15.94 -5.74
CA SER A 36 4.99 16.44 -4.64
C SER A 36 5.04 15.53 -3.41
N SER A 37 4.77 14.23 -3.57
CA SER A 37 4.82 13.28 -2.45
C SER A 37 6.22 13.18 -1.83
N LEU A 38 7.28 13.15 -2.65
CA LEU A 38 8.66 13.10 -2.17
C LEU A 38 9.07 14.39 -1.45
N LEU A 39 8.59 15.55 -1.91
CA LEU A 39 8.83 16.83 -1.27
C LEU A 39 8.24 16.85 0.15
N CYS A 40 6.99 16.42 0.31
CA CYS A 40 6.35 16.29 1.63
C CYS A 40 7.18 15.38 2.56
N ALA A 41 7.57 14.20 2.08
CA ALA A 41 8.39 13.27 2.86
C ALA A 41 9.76 13.86 3.25
N LEU A 42 10.40 14.60 2.33
CA LEU A 42 11.68 15.25 2.58
C LEU A 42 11.56 16.38 3.62
N ILE A 43 10.53 17.21 3.53
CA ILE A 43 10.26 18.29 4.49
C ILE A 43 9.96 17.71 5.87
N SER A 44 9.08 16.71 5.97
CA SER A 44 8.77 16.01 7.22
C SER A 44 10.03 15.45 7.85
N ARG A 45 10.89 14.77 7.07
CA ARG A 45 12.18 14.26 7.56
C ARG A 45 13.11 15.38 8.00
N ALA A 46 13.23 16.47 7.23
CA ALA A 46 14.10 17.59 7.57
C ALA A 46 13.66 18.28 8.87
N ALA A 47 12.35 18.40 9.11
CA ALA A 47 11.79 18.95 10.33
C ALA A 47 12.14 18.13 11.59
N THR A 48 12.28 16.80 11.48
CA THR A 48 12.78 15.97 12.60
C THR A 48 14.25 16.24 12.96
N LYS A 49 15.03 16.83 12.05
CA LYS A 49 16.47 17.07 12.21
C LYS A 49 16.82 18.50 12.53
N SER A 50 15.95 19.45 12.17
CA SER A 50 16.16 20.86 12.45
C SER A 50 14.83 21.61 12.57
N PRO A 51 14.62 22.39 13.66
CA PRO A 51 13.44 23.23 13.83
C PRO A 51 13.24 24.26 12.70
N ALA A 52 14.30 24.59 11.96
CA ALA A 52 14.25 25.53 10.84
C ALA A 52 13.32 25.07 9.69
N PHE A 53 12.98 23.77 9.63
CA PHE A 53 12.07 23.22 8.62
C PHE A 53 10.67 22.91 9.19
N SER A 54 10.44 23.11 10.49
CA SER A 54 9.16 22.79 11.13
C SER A 54 7.99 23.60 10.59
N PHE A 55 8.23 24.86 10.19
CA PHE A 55 7.20 25.70 9.54
C PHE A 55 6.74 25.14 8.19
N LEU A 56 7.67 24.58 7.40
CA LEU A 56 7.34 23.95 6.11
C LEU A 56 6.57 22.64 6.32
N SER A 57 6.87 21.90 7.39
CA SER A 57 6.18 20.65 7.73
C SER A 57 4.71 20.86 8.08
N ALA A 58 4.37 21.97 8.75
CA ALA A 58 2.98 22.32 9.06
C ALA A 58 2.17 22.65 7.79
N ALA A 59 2.80 23.30 6.81
CA ALA A 59 2.18 23.61 5.52
C ALA A 59 2.03 22.39 4.61
N SER A 60 2.91 21.38 4.72
CA SER A 60 2.79 20.12 3.98
C SER A 60 1.87 19.10 4.66
N ALA A 61 1.69 19.17 5.99
CA ALA A 61 0.85 18.25 6.76
C ALA A 61 -0.66 18.42 6.51
N SER A 62 -1.10 19.54 5.92
CA SER A 62 -2.51 19.75 5.54
C SER A 62 -2.99 18.79 4.44
N HIS A 63 -2.08 18.11 3.75
CA HIS A 63 -2.36 17.09 2.72
C HIS A 63 -2.12 15.65 3.19
N GLU A 64 -1.63 15.43 4.42
CA GLU A 64 -1.53 14.10 5.02
C GLU A 64 -2.78 13.73 5.82
N THR A 65 -3.95 13.83 5.20
CA THR A 65 -4.93 12.80 5.50
C THR A 65 -4.34 11.53 4.92
N LEU A 66 -3.83 10.61 5.75
CA LEU A 66 -3.65 9.22 5.34
C LEU A 66 -4.94 8.86 4.61
N HIS A 67 -4.89 8.73 3.29
CA HIS A 67 -6.07 8.51 2.47
C HIS A 67 -6.56 7.10 2.80
N ARG A 68 -7.31 7.02 3.88
CA ARG A 68 -7.87 5.79 4.39
C ARG A 68 -9.02 5.52 3.47
N LEU A 69 -8.73 4.74 2.44
CA LEU A 69 -9.73 4.29 1.48
C LEU A 69 -10.91 3.73 2.27
N SER A 70 -12.11 4.23 1.97
CA SER A 70 -13.32 3.53 2.35
C SER A 70 -13.29 2.11 1.77
N VAL A 71 -14.08 1.20 2.32
CA VAL A 71 -14.18 -0.18 1.80
C VAL A 71 -14.53 -0.19 0.31
N ILE A 72 -15.34 0.78 -0.15
CA ILE A 72 -15.75 0.92 -1.54
C ILE A 72 -14.57 1.38 -2.41
N GLU A 73 -13.81 2.38 -1.97
CA GLU A 73 -12.63 2.85 -2.71
C GLU A 73 -11.52 1.79 -2.72
N LEU A 74 -11.38 1.02 -1.64
CA LEU A 74 -10.44 -0.09 -1.59
C LEU A 74 -10.86 -1.21 -2.56
N ALA A 75 -12.15 -1.55 -2.62
CA ALA A 75 -12.66 -2.52 -3.58
C ALA A 75 -12.38 -2.06 -5.01
N ALA A 76 -12.70 -0.80 -5.32
CA ALA A 76 -12.40 -0.21 -6.62
C ALA A 76 -10.90 -0.25 -6.94
N PHE A 77 -10.03 0.04 -5.96
CA PHE A 77 -8.57 -0.02 -6.12
C PHE A 77 -8.06 -1.45 -6.38
N VAL A 78 -8.62 -2.44 -5.68
CA VAL A 78 -8.34 -3.87 -5.89
C VAL A 78 -8.79 -4.31 -7.29
N ASP A 79 -9.94 -3.83 -7.76
CA ASP A 79 -10.45 -4.14 -9.10
C ASP A 79 -9.66 -3.45 -10.22
N LEU A 80 -9.25 -2.19 -10.00
CA LEU A 80 -8.45 -1.39 -10.94
C LEU A 80 -7.02 -1.91 -11.08
N THR A 81 -6.43 -2.39 -9.99
CA THR A 81 -5.05 -2.89 -9.98
C THR A 81 -5.04 -4.41 -9.92
N LEU A 82 -4.62 -5.06 -11.03
CA LEU A 82 -4.47 -6.52 -11.09
C LEU A 82 -3.51 -7.11 -10.04
N TRP A 83 -2.80 -6.27 -9.29
CA TRP A 83 -1.86 -6.64 -8.23
C TRP A 83 -2.46 -7.55 -7.16
N HIS A 84 -3.61 -7.18 -6.60
CA HIS A 84 -4.25 -7.94 -5.52
C HIS A 84 -4.90 -9.22 -6.04
N HIS A 85 -5.56 -9.16 -7.20
CA HIS A 85 -6.14 -10.32 -7.87
C HIS A 85 -5.08 -11.38 -8.19
N PHE A 86 -3.90 -10.98 -8.66
CA PHE A 86 -2.80 -11.92 -8.86
C PHE A 86 -2.44 -12.67 -7.57
N GLY A 87 -2.28 -11.94 -6.46
CA GLY A 87 -2.01 -12.53 -5.15
C GLY A 87 -3.11 -13.50 -4.70
N PHE A 88 -4.39 -13.10 -4.85
CA PHE A 88 -5.54 -13.93 -4.50
C PHE A 88 -5.58 -15.23 -5.30
N ILE A 89 -5.39 -15.16 -6.63
CA ILE A 89 -5.40 -16.34 -7.50
C ILE A 89 -4.27 -17.31 -7.13
N ALA A 90 -3.05 -16.78 -6.95
CA ALA A 90 -1.89 -17.58 -6.60
C ALA A 90 -2.08 -18.27 -5.23
N ALA A 91 -2.49 -17.52 -4.20
CA ALA A 91 -2.73 -18.06 -2.87
C ALA A 91 -3.86 -19.10 -2.87
N ASN A 92 -4.98 -18.80 -3.54
CA ASN A 92 -6.12 -19.70 -3.62
C ASN A 92 -5.78 -21.01 -4.34
N ALA A 93 -4.96 -20.97 -5.39
CA ALA A 93 -4.51 -22.18 -6.08
C ALA A 93 -3.70 -23.10 -5.17
N VAL A 94 -2.82 -22.53 -4.35
CA VAL A 94 -2.02 -23.27 -3.37
C VAL A 94 -2.90 -23.81 -2.24
N ILE A 95 -3.76 -22.99 -1.65
CA ILE A 95 -4.71 -23.41 -0.58
C ILE A 95 -5.54 -24.58 -1.09
N LEU A 96 -6.17 -24.46 -2.26
CA LEU A 96 -7.01 -25.51 -2.83
C LEU A 96 -6.25 -26.82 -3.08
N LYS A 97 -4.96 -26.75 -3.40
CA LYS A 97 -4.13 -27.95 -3.55
C LYS A 97 -3.87 -28.60 -2.18
N THR A 98 -3.59 -27.79 -1.16
CA THR A 98 -3.22 -28.23 0.19
C THR A 98 -4.40 -28.79 0.97
N VAL A 99 -5.60 -28.24 0.82
CA VAL A 99 -6.78 -28.63 1.62
C VAL A 99 -7.48 -29.91 1.14
N LYS A 100 -7.03 -30.50 0.03
CA LYS A 100 -7.58 -31.78 -0.46
C LYS A 100 -7.38 -32.89 0.56
N GLY A 101 -8.41 -33.71 0.74
CA GLY A 101 -8.44 -34.78 1.74
C GLY A 101 -8.72 -34.33 3.19
N TYR A 102 -8.77 -33.04 3.50
CA TYR A 102 -9.12 -32.57 4.85
C TYR A 102 -10.63 -32.37 5.00
N SER A 103 -11.16 -32.68 6.18
CA SER A 103 -12.59 -32.52 6.53
C SER A 103 -12.92 -31.13 7.12
N SER A 104 -11.91 -30.43 7.64
CA SER A 104 -12.05 -29.06 8.15
C SER A 104 -10.76 -28.28 7.91
N ILE A 105 -10.92 -26.99 7.64
CA ILE A 105 -9.82 -26.06 7.41
C ILE A 105 -10.05 -24.76 8.18
N HIS A 106 -8.95 -24.14 8.58
CA HIS A 106 -8.96 -22.86 9.28
C HIS A 106 -8.10 -21.88 8.49
N ILE A 107 -8.71 -20.79 8.00
CA ILE A 107 -8.00 -19.73 7.28
C ILE A 107 -7.88 -18.53 8.21
N VAL A 108 -6.65 -18.04 8.38
CA VAL A 108 -6.34 -16.82 9.12
C VAL A 108 -5.97 -15.76 8.09
N ASP A 109 -6.82 -14.74 7.93
CA ASP A 109 -6.55 -13.63 7.03
C ASP A 109 -5.82 -12.51 7.78
N LEU A 110 -4.63 -12.16 7.29
CA LEU A 110 -3.79 -11.06 7.78
C LEU A 110 -3.67 -9.94 6.74
N SER A 111 -4.53 -9.95 5.71
CA SER A 111 -4.55 -8.97 4.65
C SER A 111 -5.17 -7.65 5.09
N LEU A 112 -4.84 -6.58 4.38
CA LEU A 112 -5.49 -5.26 4.51
C LEU A 112 -6.68 -5.12 3.56
N THR A 113 -7.05 -6.18 2.84
CA THR A 113 -8.08 -6.15 1.78
C THR A 113 -9.46 -6.56 2.27
N HIS A 114 -9.72 -6.50 3.58
CA HIS A 114 -11.03 -6.80 4.18
C HIS A 114 -11.67 -8.09 3.66
N CYS A 115 -10.91 -9.20 3.71
CA CYS A 115 -11.36 -10.53 3.29
C CYS A 115 -11.83 -10.64 1.82
N MET A 116 -11.50 -9.71 0.92
CA MET A 116 -11.92 -9.77 -0.49
C MET A 116 -11.47 -11.05 -1.22
N GLN A 117 -10.42 -11.72 -0.73
CA GLN A 117 -10.00 -13.04 -1.22
C GLN A 117 -10.97 -14.16 -0.84
N ILE A 118 -11.60 -14.10 0.34
CA ILE A 118 -12.31 -15.22 0.97
C ILE A 118 -13.51 -15.71 0.15
N PRO A 119 -14.38 -14.84 -0.42
CA PRO A 119 -15.46 -15.28 -1.29
C PRO A 119 -14.98 -16.12 -2.47
N THR A 120 -13.84 -15.76 -3.08
CA THR A 120 -13.31 -16.45 -4.26
C THR A 120 -12.75 -17.84 -3.94
N ILE A 121 -12.14 -18.05 -2.77
CA ILE A 121 -11.67 -19.39 -2.34
C ILE A 121 -12.85 -20.27 -1.92
N ILE A 122 -13.88 -19.73 -1.27
CA ILE A 122 -15.11 -20.47 -0.95
C ILE A 122 -15.75 -21.00 -2.23
N GLY A 123 -15.95 -20.13 -3.23
CA GLY A 123 -16.46 -20.53 -4.54
C GLY A 123 -15.59 -21.59 -5.21
N SER A 124 -14.26 -21.41 -5.17
CA SER A 124 -13.32 -22.38 -5.75
C SER A 124 -13.36 -23.75 -5.07
N MET A 125 -13.51 -23.81 -3.74
CA MET A 125 -13.64 -25.07 -3.00
C MET A 125 -14.96 -25.76 -3.31
N ALA A 126 -16.07 -25.01 -3.32
CA ALA A 126 -17.37 -25.54 -3.70
C ALA A 126 -17.33 -26.16 -5.11
N THR A 127 -16.83 -25.44 -6.12
CA THR A 127 -16.83 -26.00 -7.48
C THR A 127 -15.80 -27.13 -7.66
N LYS A 128 -14.57 -26.98 -7.15
CA LYS A 128 -13.47 -27.89 -7.52
C LYS A 128 -13.32 -29.10 -6.60
N LEU A 129 -13.83 -29.06 -5.37
CA LEU A 129 -13.79 -30.22 -4.46
C LEU A 129 -15.07 -31.07 -4.61
N ILE A 130 -16.25 -30.45 -4.78
CA ILE A 130 -17.50 -31.19 -5.06
C ILE A 130 -17.38 -31.98 -6.36
N ASN A 131 -16.85 -31.38 -7.43
CA ASN A 131 -16.65 -32.05 -8.72
C ASN A 131 -15.66 -33.25 -8.65
N LYS A 132 -14.94 -33.42 -7.55
CA LYS A 132 -14.03 -34.55 -7.31
C LYS A 132 -14.59 -35.57 -6.33
N GLU A 133 -15.92 -35.58 -6.13
CA GLU A 133 -16.63 -36.42 -5.16
C GLU A 133 -16.13 -36.26 -3.71
N GLN A 134 -15.49 -35.12 -3.41
CA GLN A 134 -15.05 -34.79 -2.07
C GLN A 134 -16.01 -33.77 -1.47
N THR A 135 -16.58 -34.06 -0.29
CA THR A 135 -17.37 -33.08 0.45
C THR A 135 -16.50 -31.87 0.80
N PRO A 136 -16.94 -30.62 0.52
CA PRO A 136 -16.18 -29.43 0.88
C PRO A 136 -15.85 -29.41 2.37
N PRO A 137 -14.62 -29.01 2.76
CA PRO A 137 -14.25 -28.95 4.16
C PRO A 137 -15.05 -27.89 4.90
N LEU A 138 -15.31 -28.12 6.19
CA LEU A 138 -15.82 -27.10 7.09
C LEU A 138 -14.78 -25.98 7.22
N LEU A 139 -15.14 -24.77 6.77
CA LEU A 139 -14.31 -23.58 6.86
C LEU A 139 -14.55 -22.86 8.18
N LYS A 140 -13.47 -22.61 8.92
CA LYS A 140 -13.44 -21.60 9.99
C LYS A 140 -12.59 -20.43 9.51
N GLU A 141 -13.08 -19.23 9.71
CA GLU A 141 -12.38 -17.98 9.38
C GLU A 141 -12.12 -17.19 10.65
N GLN A 142 -10.93 -16.61 10.75
CA GLN A 142 -10.59 -15.62 11.76
C GLN A 142 -10.06 -14.38 11.05
N TYR A 143 -10.76 -13.27 11.28
CA TYR A 143 -10.40 -11.95 10.78
C TYR A 143 -9.98 -11.07 11.96
N LYS A 144 -8.83 -10.42 11.84
CA LYS A 144 -8.34 -9.45 12.82
C LYS A 144 -8.20 -8.10 12.14
N SER A 145 -9.14 -7.20 12.42
CA SER A 145 -9.10 -5.80 11.96
C SER A 145 -8.11 -4.94 12.72
#